data_AF-A0A972QXX3-F1
#
_entry.id   AF-A0A972QXX3-F1
#
_cell.length_a   1.000
_cell.length_b   1.000
_cell.length_c   1.000
_cell.angle_alpha   90.00
_cell.angle_beta   90.00
_cell.angle_gamma   90.00
#
_symmetry.space_group_name_H-M   'P 1'
#
loop_
_entity.id
_entity.type
_entity.pdbx_description
1 polymer ?
#
loop_
_entity_poly.entity_id
_entity_poly.type
_entity_poly.pdbx_seq_one_letter_code
_entity_poly.pdbx_strand_id
1 'polypeptide(L)'
;MNQEKGWHRIKVDKNAGLSLHGREETRIMFTSQTITTESGRKPMGRKTDPVYPGEILLEMKEENGLSTIDIYHGTDIPIHTLNLIMTGEKRITGEIALRLGRYFGTSPELWMNLQVKYELDVATDKIGNELEKVQVLER
;
A
#
# COMPACT_ATOMS: atom_id res chain seq x y z
N MET A 1 27.88 -19.70 -47.80
CA MET A 1 26.82 -19.74 -46.77
C MET A 1 27.25 -18.76 -45.68
N ASN A 2 26.93 -17.48 -45.85
CA ASN A 2 25.74 -16.80 -45.31
C ASN A 2 25.89 -16.56 -43.79
N GLN A 3 26.53 -15.45 -43.36
CA GLN A 3 25.91 -14.14 -43.01
C GLN A 3 25.09 -14.24 -41.71
N GLU A 4 25.33 -13.51 -40.61
CA GLU A 4 26.35 -12.49 -40.24
C GLU A 4 27.06 -12.94 -38.91
N LYS A 5 27.58 -12.19 -37.90
CA LYS A 5 27.90 -10.77 -37.53
C LYS A 5 29.00 -10.85 -36.41
N GLY A 6 29.63 -9.85 -35.76
CA GLY A 6 29.48 -8.39 -35.62
C GLY A 6 28.62 -8.00 -34.40
N TRP A 7 29.11 -7.55 -33.23
CA TRP A 7 30.43 -7.08 -32.75
C TRP A 7 30.73 -7.76 -31.38
N HIS A 8 31.92 -8.02 -30.83
CA HIS A 8 33.26 -7.39 -30.84
C HIS A 8 33.45 -6.11 -29.98
N ARG A 9 33.75 -6.29 -28.68
CA ARG A 9 35.11 -6.02 -28.13
C ARG A 9 35.37 -6.78 -26.81
N ILE A 10 36.64 -7.07 -26.52
CA ILE A 10 37.14 -7.93 -25.43
C ILE A 10 37.98 -7.10 -24.45
N LYS A 11 37.95 -7.42 -23.13
CA LYS A 11 39.12 -7.65 -22.22
C LYS A 11 38.66 -7.71 -20.74
N VAL A 12 38.79 -8.86 -20.05
CA VAL A 12 39.85 -9.36 -19.11
C VAL A 12 40.00 -8.53 -17.81
N ASP A 13 40.37 -9.05 -16.64
CA ASP A 13 41.09 -10.29 -16.24
C ASP A 13 40.40 -11.03 -15.05
N LYS A 14 40.31 -12.37 -15.04
CA LYS A 14 41.23 -13.38 -14.45
C LYS A 14 41.51 -13.31 -12.93
N ASN A 15 40.63 -13.90 -12.14
CA ASN A 15 40.92 -15.01 -11.19
C ASN A 15 39.65 -15.35 -10.40
N ALA A 16 39.35 -16.55 -9.91
CA ALA A 16 39.71 -17.94 -10.23
C ALA A 16 39.21 -18.74 -9.01
N GLY A 17 38.30 -19.71 -9.22
CA GLY A 17 37.82 -20.64 -8.19
C GLY A 17 36.37 -20.43 -7.73
N LEU A 18 35.58 -21.48 -7.46
CA LEU A 18 35.69 -22.89 -7.89
C LEU A 18 34.34 -23.59 -7.60
N SER A 19 33.94 -24.53 -8.46
CA SER A 19 32.84 -25.52 -8.39
C SER A 19 31.69 -25.39 -7.37
N LEU A 20 30.47 -25.53 -7.91
CA LEU A 20 29.32 -26.13 -7.21
C LEU A 20 29.63 -27.58 -6.79
N HIS A 21 29.21 -27.99 -5.60
CA HIS A 21 28.68 -29.33 -5.24
C HIS A 21 27.91 -29.18 -3.90
N GLY A 22 26.79 -29.87 -3.73
CA GLY A 22 25.89 -29.66 -2.59
C GLY A 22 25.88 -30.79 -1.56
N ARG A 23 25.40 -30.46 -0.36
CA ARG A 23 24.73 -31.35 0.62
C ARG A 23 24.05 -30.50 1.70
N GLU A 24 23.23 -31.13 2.52
CA GLU A 24 22.50 -30.51 3.63
C GLU A 24 23.44 -29.96 4.71
N GLU A 25 23.05 -28.86 5.38
CA GLU A 25 22.80 -28.86 6.83
C GLU A 25 22.16 -27.53 7.30
N THR A 26 21.30 -27.61 8.32
CA THR A 26 20.59 -26.46 8.90
C THR A 26 21.49 -25.62 9.81
N ARG A 27 21.55 -24.30 9.58
CA ARG A 27 22.08 -23.35 10.58
C ARG A 27 21.20 -22.11 10.74
N ILE A 28 20.12 -22.26 11.49
CA ILE A 28 19.40 -21.12 12.09
C ILE A 28 20.32 -20.48 13.13
N MET A 29 21.05 -19.42 12.74
CA MET A 29 21.83 -18.58 13.64
C MET A 29 21.57 -17.12 13.31
N PHE A 30 20.88 -16.46 14.24
CA PHE A 30 20.53 -15.04 14.22
C PHE A 30 21.79 -14.18 14.29
N THR A 31 22.09 -13.42 13.24
CA THR A 31 23.17 -12.41 13.23
C THR A 31 22.68 -11.13 12.55
N SER A 32 22.73 -10.01 13.26
CA SER A 32 22.26 -8.72 12.77
C SER A 32 23.09 -8.19 11.60
N GLN A 33 22.47 -7.99 10.43
CA GLN A 33 22.46 -6.70 9.69
C GLN A 33 21.71 -6.82 8.35
N THR A 34 20.73 -5.91 8.18
CA THR A 34 20.16 -5.37 6.93
C THR A 34 20.51 -6.04 5.58
N ILE A 35 19.48 -6.55 4.90
CA ILE A 35 19.38 -6.44 3.44
C ILE A 35 18.14 -5.59 3.13
N THR A 36 18.34 -4.43 2.52
CA THR A 36 17.25 -3.56 2.06
C THR A 36 16.76 -4.06 0.70
N THR A 37 15.51 -4.51 0.62
CA THR A 37 14.79 -4.65 -0.66
C THR A 37 13.94 -3.41 -0.89
N GLU A 38 14.24 -2.71 -1.99
CA GLU A 38 13.70 -1.39 -2.31
C GLU A 38 12.31 -1.51 -2.95
N SER A 39 11.27 -1.16 -2.20
CA SER A 39 9.89 -1.11 -2.71
C SER A 39 9.13 0.12 -2.19
N GLY A 40 8.71 0.97 -3.13
CA GLY A 40 7.55 1.85 -3.01
C GLY A 40 7.61 3.09 -2.10
N ARG A 41 8.54 3.22 -1.14
CA ARG A 41 8.55 4.36 -0.20
C ARG A 41 9.01 5.68 -0.85
N LYS A 42 8.03 6.38 -1.43
CA LYS A 42 8.11 7.77 -1.93
C LYS A 42 8.70 8.70 -0.84
N PRO A 43 9.66 9.59 -1.18
CA PRO A 43 10.33 10.43 -0.18
C PRO A 43 9.39 11.52 0.37
N MET A 44 9.31 11.61 1.71
CA MET A 44 8.52 12.63 2.41
C MET A 44 9.20 14.00 2.32
N GLY A 45 8.48 15.01 1.79
CA GLY A 45 9.06 16.34 1.56
C GLY A 45 8.18 17.30 0.73
N ARG A 46 6.86 17.28 0.94
CA ARG A 46 5.83 18.18 0.37
C ARG A 46 4.56 18.10 1.23
N LYS A 47 3.42 18.65 0.77
CA LYS A 47 2.08 18.33 1.28
C LYS A 47 2.01 16.84 1.62
N THR A 48 1.50 16.49 2.80
CA THR A 48 1.22 15.10 3.17
C THR A 48 0.27 14.52 2.13
N ASP A 49 0.66 13.41 1.49
CA ASP A 49 -0.24 12.71 0.58
C ASP A 49 -1.55 12.36 1.31
N PRO A 50 -2.73 12.46 0.67
CA PRO A 50 -4.00 12.23 1.35
C PRO A 50 -4.13 10.80 1.90
N VAL A 51 -4.08 10.66 3.23
CA VAL A 51 -4.24 9.37 3.93
C VAL A 51 -5.55 8.72 3.51
N TYR A 52 -5.46 7.52 2.96
CA TYR A 52 -6.61 6.79 2.43
C TYR A 52 -7.27 5.92 3.52
N PRO A 53 -8.62 5.81 3.59
CA PRO A 53 -9.28 4.98 4.60
C PRO A 53 -8.88 3.50 4.56
N GLY A 54 -8.42 3.03 3.39
CA GLY A 54 -7.86 1.69 3.19
C GLY A 54 -6.54 1.43 3.88
N GLU A 55 -5.70 2.45 4.04
CA GLU A 55 -4.44 2.34 4.77
C GLU A 55 -4.75 2.10 6.26
N ILE A 56 -5.68 2.86 6.83
CA ILE A 56 -6.15 2.66 8.21
C ILE A 56 -6.84 1.29 8.38
N LEU A 57 -7.58 0.80 7.38
CA LEU A 57 -8.14 -0.56 7.41
C LEU A 57 -7.05 -1.65 7.37
N LEU A 58 -5.93 -1.40 6.68
CA LEU A 58 -4.79 -2.31 6.64
C LEU A 58 -4.00 -2.28 7.96
N GLU A 59 -3.78 -1.11 8.54
CA GLU A 59 -3.19 -0.94 9.89
C GLU A 59 -4.03 -1.66 10.94
N MET A 60 -5.34 -1.38 11.01
CA MET A 60 -6.27 -2.06 11.93
C MET A 60 -6.29 -3.59 11.74
N LYS A 61 -6.15 -4.07 10.50
CA LYS A 61 -6.00 -5.51 10.21
C LYS A 61 -4.70 -6.06 10.81
N GLU A 62 -3.58 -5.36 10.65
CA GLU A 62 -2.25 -5.83 11.07
C GLU A 62 -2.03 -5.74 12.58
N GLU A 63 -2.49 -4.66 13.22
CA GLU A 63 -2.47 -4.50 14.68
C GLU A 63 -3.26 -5.60 15.41
N ASN A 64 -4.39 -6.03 14.84
CA ASN A 64 -5.22 -7.10 15.38
C ASN A 64 -4.79 -8.51 14.90
N GLY A 65 -3.73 -8.62 14.10
CA GLY A 65 -3.21 -9.90 13.58
C GLY A 65 -4.16 -10.64 12.62
N LEU A 66 -5.10 -9.94 12.00
CA LEU A 66 -6.17 -10.53 11.19
C LEU A 66 -5.77 -10.78 9.74
N SER A 67 -6.40 -11.77 9.11
CA SER A 67 -6.47 -11.88 7.65
C SER A 67 -7.72 -11.16 7.11
N THR A 68 -7.74 -10.88 5.80
CA THR A 68 -8.95 -10.36 5.13
C THR A 68 -10.11 -11.36 5.14
N ILE A 69 -9.83 -12.66 5.35
CA ILE A 69 -10.85 -13.71 5.49
C ILE A 69 -11.56 -13.58 6.84
N ASP A 70 -10.83 -13.28 7.92
CA ASP A 70 -11.41 -13.06 9.26
C ASP A 70 -12.30 -11.81 9.28
N ILE A 71 -11.84 -10.72 8.64
CA ILE A 71 -12.65 -9.50 8.48
C ILE A 71 -13.91 -9.79 7.66
N TYR A 72 -13.82 -10.58 6.58
CA TYR A 72 -15.00 -11.02 5.82
C TYR A 72 -16.00 -11.79 6.70
N HIS A 73 -15.54 -12.81 7.44
CA HIS A 73 -16.42 -13.58 8.34
C HIS A 73 -17.01 -12.76 9.50
N GLY A 74 -16.34 -11.70 9.94
CA GLY A 74 -16.82 -10.79 10.98
C GLY A 74 -17.71 -9.65 10.52
N THR A 75 -17.82 -9.41 9.20
CA THR A 75 -18.52 -8.23 8.64
C THR A 75 -19.46 -8.51 7.48
N ASP A 76 -19.42 -9.70 6.89
CA ASP A 76 -19.96 -10.07 5.56
C ASP A 76 -19.47 -9.21 4.37
N ILE A 77 -18.53 -8.29 4.56
CA ILE A 77 -18.03 -7.44 3.45
C ILE A 77 -17.18 -8.33 2.52
N PRO A 78 -17.54 -8.57 1.25
CA PRO A 78 -16.86 -9.55 0.42
C PRO A 78 -15.36 -9.26 0.28
N ILE A 79 -14.51 -10.28 0.33
CA ILE A 79 -13.03 -10.15 0.31
C ILE A 79 -12.54 -9.29 -0.86
N HIS A 80 -13.14 -9.39 -2.04
CA HIS A 80 -12.82 -8.53 -3.19
C HIS A 80 -13.10 -7.04 -2.91
N THR A 81 -14.22 -6.73 -2.23
CA THR A 81 -14.53 -5.36 -1.78
C THR A 81 -13.58 -4.89 -0.69
N LEU A 82 -13.21 -5.74 0.28
CA LEU A 82 -12.21 -5.39 1.29
C LEU A 82 -10.85 -5.08 0.64
N ASN A 83 -10.40 -5.89 -0.32
CA ASN A 83 -9.15 -5.64 -1.05
C ASN A 83 -9.20 -4.31 -1.83
N LEU A 84 -10.27 -4.04 -2.59
CA LEU A 84 -10.42 -2.75 -3.30
C LEU A 84 -10.51 -1.54 -2.35
N ILE A 85 -11.02 -1.75 -1.12
CA ILE A 85 -11.01 -0.73 -0.07
C ILE A 85 -9.62 -0.57 0.53
N MET A 86 -8.76 -1.60 0.56
CA MET A 86 -7.36 -1.48 1.00
C MET A 86 -6.45 -0.83 -0.05
N THR A 87 -6.73 -0.98 -1.35
CA THR A 87 -5.84 -0.52 -2.46
C THR A 87 -6.06 0.91 -2.97
N GLY A 88 -7.12 1.61 -2.54
CA GLY A 88 -7.49 2.93 -3.09
C GLY A 88 -8.66 2.91 -4.08
N GLU A 89 -9.07 1.74 -4.54
CA GLU A 89 -9.97 1.58 -5.71
C GLU A 89 -11.46 1.71 -5.38
N LYS A 90 -11.87 1.45 -4.13
CA LYS A 90 -13.27 1.49 -3.70
C LYS A 90 -13.45 2.22 -2.38
N ARG A 91 -14.43 3.13 -2.35
CA ARG A 91 -14.80 3.93 -1.17
C ARG A 91 -15.49 3.10 -0.08
N ILE A 92 -15.30 3.50 1.17
CA ILE A 92 -16.14 3.09 2.29
C ILE A 92 -17.52 3.74 2.13
N THR A 93 -18.58 2.94 2.22
CA THR A 93 -19.98 3.42 2.26
C THR A 93 -20.51 3.39 3.69
N GLY A 94 -21.64 4.04 3.96
CA GLY A 94 -22.27 4.01 5.30
C GLY A 94 -22.57 2.59 5.82
N GLU A 95 -22.96 1.66 4.95
CA GLU A 95 -23.15 0.24 5.34
C GLU A 95 -21.83 -0.41 5.76
N ILE A 96 -20.76 -0.15 5.02
CA ILE A 96 -19.42 -0.66 5.30
C ILE A 96 -18.89 -0.04 6.60
N ALA A 97 -19.07 1.25 6.81
CA ALA A 97 -18.72 1.95 8.04
C ALA A 97 -19.46 1.39 9.27
N LEU A 98 -20.76 1.07 9.15
CA LEU A 98 -21.54 0.41 10.20
C LEU A 98 -20.97 -0.99 10.54
N ARG A 99 -20.66 -1.79 9.52
CA ARG A 99 -20.09 -3.14 9.68
C ARG A 99 -18.68 -3.10 10.28
N LEU A 100 -17.79 -2.26 9.77
CA LEU A 100 -16.42 -2.09 10.28
C LEU A 100 -16.41 -1.54 11.72
N GLY A 101 -17.22 -0.51 12.00
CA GLY A 101 -17.36 0.03 13.36
C GLY A 101 -17.82 -1.03 14.35
N ARG A 102 -18.87 -1.80 13.99
CA ARG A 102 -19.38 -2.88 14.84
C ARG A 102 -18.36 -4.00 15.07
N TYR A 103 -17.56 -4.36 14.07
CA TYR A 103 -16.57 -5.43 14.16
C TYR A 103 -15.31 -5.01 14.95
N PHE A 104 -14.76 -3.83 14.67
CA PHE A 104 -13.55 -3.32 15.34
C PHE A 104 -13.83 -2.58 16.67
N GLY A 105 -15.09 -2.48 17.11
CA GLY A 105 -15.47 -1.74 18.33
C GLY A 105 -15.30 -0.22 18.21
N THR A 106 -15.26 0.32 16.98
CA THR A 106 -15.08 1.74 16.66
C THR A 106 -16.40 2.39 16.23
N SER A 107 -16.44 3.72 16.18
CA SER A 107 -17.63 4.43 15.69
C SER A 107 -17.74 4.33 14.15
N PRO A 108 -18.93 4.12 13.57
CA PRO A 108 -19.14 4.22 12.12
C PRO A 108 -18.71 5.58 11.56
N GLU A 109 -18.87 6.64 12.35
CA GLU A 109 -18.47 8.00 12.03
C GLU A 109 -16.96 8.13 11.80
N LEU A 110 -16.11 7.33 12.49
CA LEU A 110 -14.65 7.33 12.26
C LEU A 110 -14.34 6.94 10.82
N TRP A 111 -14.94 5.85 10.33
CA TRP A 111 -14.74 5.35 8.96
C TRP A 111 -15.29 6.32 7.91
N MET A 112 -16.43 6.95 8.17
CA MET A 112 -16.99 7.98 7.28
C MET A 112 -16.15 9.27 7.28
N ASN A 113 -15.62 9.68 8.43
CA ASN A 113 -14.78 10.88 8.54
C ASN A 113 -13.44 10.71 7.80
N LEU A 114 -12.83 9.52 7.83
CA LEU A 114 -11.68 9.18 6.99
C LEU A 114 -12.03 9.33 5.51
N GLN A 115 -13.17 8.77 5.08
CA GLN A 115 -13.61 8.82 3.68
C GLN A 115 -13.89 10.25 3.19
N VAL A 116 -14.56 11.06 4.01
CA VAL A 116 -14.85 12.47 3.73
C VAL A 116 -13.57 13.30 3.72
N LYS A 117 -12.64 13.08 4.68
CA LYS A 117 -11.36 13.81 4.71
C LYS A 117 -10.55 13.54 3.44
N TYR A 118 -10.37 12.28 3.06
CA TYR A 118 -9.66 11.91 1.83
C TYR A 118 -10.31 12.55 0.58
N GLU A 119 -11.65 12.59 0.52
CA GLU A 119 -12.38 13.25 -0.58
C GLU A 119 -12.16 14.76 -0.62
N LEU A 120 -12.17 15.44 0.53
CA LEU A 120 -11.91 16.87 0.63
C LEU A 120 -10.44 17.21 0.29
N ASP A 121 -9.47 16.41 0.74
CA ASP A 121 -8.06 16.59 0.43
C ASP A 121 -7.82 16.46 -1.09
N VAL A 122 -8.30 15.37 -1.71
CA VAL A 122 -8.17 15.12 -3.15
C VAL A 122 -8.95 16.14 -3.99
N ALA A 123 -10.13 16.58 -3.53
CA ALA A 123 -10.87 17.64 -4.20
C ALA A 123 -10.12 18.98 -4.13
N THR A 124 -9.57 19.33 -2.97
CA THR A 124 -8.82 20.58 -2.75
C THR A 124 -7.58 20.64 -3.65
N ASP A 125 -6.82 19.55 -3.77
CA ASP A 125 -5.68 19.46 -4.69
C ASP A 125 -6.09 19.52 -6.18
N LYS A 126 -7.32 19.13 -6.51
CA LYS A 126 -7.85 19.20 -7.89
C LYS A 126 -8.42 20.58 -8.26
N ILE A 127 -9.12 21.27 -7.35
CA ILE A 127 -9.90 22.49 -7.67
C ILE A 127 -9.50 23.74 -6.86
N GLY A 128 -8.40 23.74 -6.10
CA GLY A 128 -8.04 24.86 -5.21
C GLY A 128 -8.10 26.26 -5.86
N ASN A 129 -7.48 26.43 -7.04
CA ASN A 129 -7.47 27.70 -7.80
C ASN A 129 -8.83 28.08 -8.42
N GLU A 130 -9.83 27.21 -8.33
CA GLU A 130 -11.22 27.46 -8.72
C GLU A 130 -12.09 27.74 -7.49
N LEU A 131 -11.78 27.07 -6.37
CA LEU A 131 -12.42 27.27 -5.07
C LEU A 131 -12.23 28.71 -4.54
N GLU A 132 -11.07 29.33 -4.79
CA GLU A 132 -10.81 30.75 -4.49
C GLU A 132 -11.79 31.73 -5.16
N LYS A 133 -12.49 31.31 -6.22
CA LYS A 133 -13.46 32.13 -6.97
C LYS A 133 -14.90 31.93 -6.48
N VAL A 134 -15.13 30.98 -5.56
CA VAL A 134 -16.46 30.72 -5.00
C VAL A 134 -16.77 31.78 -3.95
N GLN A 135 -17.81 32.58 -4.20
CA GLN A 135 -18.24 33.62 -3.28
C GLN A 135 -18.83 33.02 -2.00
N VAL A 136 -18.40 33.51 -0.84
CA VAL A 136 -18.99 33.18 0.46
C VAL A 136 -20.34 33.90 0.58
N LEU A 137 -21.37 33.16 1.00
CA LEU A 137 -22.67 33.74 1.32
C LEU A 137 -22.61 34.42 2.70
N GLU A 138 -22.53 35.74 2.71
CA GLU A 138 -22.78 36.55 3.90
C GLU A 138 -24.25 36.38 4.35
N ARG A 139 -24.49 36.46 5.67
CA ARG A 139 -25.79 36.20 6.33
C ARG A 139 -26.01 37.14 7.51
#